data_AF-A0A314XLF2-F1
#
_entry.id   AF-A0A314XLF2-F1
#
_cell.length_a   1.000
_cell.length_b   1.000
_cell.length_c   1.000
_cell.angle_alpha   90.00
_cell.angle_beta   90.00
_cell.angle_gamma   90.00
#
_symmetry.space_group_name_H-M   'P 1'
#
loop_
_entity.id
_entity.type
_entity.pdbx_description
1 polymer ?
#
loop_
_entity_poly.entity_id
_entity_poly.type
_entity_poly.pdbx_seq_one_letter_code
_entity_poly.pdbx_strand_id
1 'polypeptide(L)'
;MRELGGQWGSRRKKRKIVDANEFGDALPVGWKLLLGLKRKEGRAWIYCRRFISPTGQQFLSCKEVSSFLHSFFGFNNVRQPDGRGV
;
A
#
# COMPACT_ATOMS: atom_id res chain seq x y z
N MET A 1 6.13 17.98 13.17
CA MET A 1 5.61 16.73 12.57
C MET A 1 4.95 17.12 11.27
N ARG A 2 5.42 16.63 10.11
CA ARG A 2 4.76 16.93 8.82
C ARG A 2 3.34 16.37 8.87
N GLU A 3 2.37 17.14 8.39
CA GLU A 3 1.03 16.61 8.18
C GLU A 3 1.12 15.50 7.13
N LEU A 4 0.67 14.30 7.47
CA LEU A 4 0.50 13.23 6.49
C LEU A 4 -0.56 13.68 5.50
N GLY A 5 -0.36 13.48 4.20
CA GLY A 5 -1.31 13.84 3.16
C GLY A 5 -2.56 12.96 3.19
N GLY A 6 -3.35 12.97 2.11
CA GLY A 6 -4.38 11.96 1.88
C GLY A 6 -5.76 12.20 2.51
N GLN A 7 -6.62 11.19 2.39
CA GLN A 7 -8.07 11.28 2.61
C GLN A 7 -8.52 10.57 3.88
N TRP A 8 -9.39 11.20 4.66
CA TRP A 8 -9.97 10.60 5.85
C TRP A 8 -11.07 9.60 5.48
N GLY A 9 -10.97 8.38 5.99
CA GLY A 9 -11.90 7.29 5.66
C GLY A 9 -13.24 7.30 6.41
N SER A 10 -13.49 8.27 7.31
CA SER A 10 -14.80 8.42 7.98
C SER A 10 -14.98 9.78 8.67
N ARG A 11 -16.23 10.13 8.99
CA ARG A 11 -16.63 11.33 9.75
C ARG A 11 -15.92 11.44 11.11
N ARG A 12 -15.59 10.30 11.73
CA ARG A 12 -14.87 10.23 13.02
C ARG A 12 -13.36 10.45 12.90
N LYS A 13 -12.83 10.61 11.67
CA LYS A 13 -11.42 10.89 11.34
C LYS A 13 -10.41 10.00 12.10
N LYS A 14 -10.73 8.72 12.28
CA LYS A 14 -9.86 7.74 12.97
C LYS A 14 -8.90 6.99 12.04
N ARG A 15 -9.10 7.11 10.73
CA ARG A 15 -8.35 6.38 9.71
C ARG A 15 -8.10 7.27 8.51
N LYS A 16 -6.90 7.18 7.95
CA LYS A 16 -6.48 8.00 6.82
C LYS A 16 -5.91 7.10 5.72
N ILE A 17 -6.30 7.35 4.49
CA ILE A 17 -5.69 6.74 3.31
C ILE A 17 -4.65 7.72 2.79
N VAL A 18 -3.40 7.28 2.70
CA VAL A 18 -2.26 8.10 2.27
C VAL A 18 -1.52 7.41 1.14
N ASP A 19 -0.75 8.17 0.37
CA ASP A 19 0.13 7.58 -0.64
C ASP A 19 1.25 6.80 0.05
N ALA A 20 1.57 5.60 -0.44
CA ALA A 20 2.67 4.82 0.12
C ALA A 20 4.03 5.52 -0.03
N ASN A 21 4.19 6.34 -1.08
CA ASN A 21 5.41 7.10 -1.36
C ASN A 21 5.74 8.14 -0.27
N GLU A 22 4.78 8.53 0.56
CA GLU A 22 5.04 9.40 1.73
C GLU A 22 5.95 8.71 2.77
N PHE A 23 6.07 7.37 2.73
CA PHE A 23 6.82 6.57 3.70
C PHE A 23 8.07 5.91 3.12
N GLY A 24 8.31 6.03 1.81
CA GLY A 24 9.44 5.43 1.10
C GLY A 24 9.03 4.80 -0.24
N ASP A 25 9.96 4.08 -0.85
CA ASP A 25 9.87 3.51 -2.21
C ASP A 25 9.67 1.98 -2.22
N ALA A 26 9.35 1.39 -1.07
CA ALA A 26 9.18 -0.06 -0.93
C ALA A 26 7.97 -0.63 -1.70
N LEU A 27 6.99 0.21 -2.07
CA LEU A 27 5.84 -0.19 -2.87
C LEU A 27 5.85 0.54 -4.21
N PRO A 28 5.36 -0.10 -5.29
CA PRO A 28 5.24 0.57 -6.59
C PRO A 28 4.36 1.82 -6.52
N VAL A 29 4.49 2.67 -7.53
CA VAL A 29 3.67 3.87 -7.68
C VAL A 29 2.17 3.52 -7.70
N GLY A 30 1.37 4.36 -7.04
CA GLY A 30 -0.09 4.22 -6.98
C GLY A 30 -0.61 3.36 -5.83
N TRP A 31 0.28 2.72 -5.07
CA TRP A 31 -0.08 2.04 -3.84
C TRP A 31 -0.45 3.04 -2.74
N LYS A 32 -1.40 2.65 -1.90
CA LYS A 32 -1.89 3.48 -0.79
C LYS A 32 -1.85 2.70 0.52
N LEU A 33 -1.71 3.43 1.62
CA LEU A 33 -1.75 2.86 2.98
C LEU A 33 -2.98 3.36 3.70
N LEU A 34 -3.76 2.43 4.28
CA LEU A 34 -4.78 2.78 5.25
C LEU A 34 -4.14 2.82 6.64
N LEU A 35 -3.90 4.02 7.15
CA LEU A 35 -3.38 4.26 8.48
C LEU A 35 -4.51 4.32 9.52
N GLY A 36 -4.23 3.81 10.71
CA GLY A 36 -5.07 3.95 11.89
C GLY A 36 -4.28 4.46 13.08
N LEU A 37 -5.00 4.97 14.09
CA LEU A 37 -4.41 5.35 15.37
C LEU A 37 -4.71 4.26 16.41
N LYS A 38 -3.68 3.71 17.06
CA LYS A 38 -3.80 2.82 18.21
C LYS A 38 -3.42 3.60 19.46
N ARG A 39 -4.19 3.41 20.54
CA ARG A 39 -3.97 4.06 21.84
C ARG A 39 -3.85 2.98 22.92
N LYS A 40 -2.82 3.05 23.77
CA LYS A 40 -2.64 2.18 24.94
C LYS A 40 -1.84 2.94 26.00
N GLU A 41 -2.28 2.90 27.25
CA GLU A 41 -1.55 3.48 28.40
C GLU A 41 -1.14 4.95 28.18
N GLY A 42 -2.05 5.79 27.68
CA GLY A 42 -1.78 7.21 27.40
C GLY A 42 -0.92 7.47 26.17
N ARG A 43 -0.35 6.44 25.54
CA ARG A 43 0.44 6.56 24.30
C ARG A 43 -0.43 6.32 23.08
N ALA A 44 -0.16 7.06 22.01
CA ALA A 44 -0.79 6.89 20.72
C ALA A 44 0.25 6.66 19.63
N TRP A 45 0.01 5.68 18.76
CA TRP A 45 0.86 5.44 17.59
C TRP A 45 0.02 5.21 16.35
N ILE A 46 0.58 5.61 15.22
CA ILE A 46 0.04 5.31 13.91
C ILE A 46 0.45 3.87 13.57
N TYR A 47 -0.48 3.11 13.01
CA TYR A 47 -0.19 1.79 12.47
C TYR A 47 -0.76 1.65 11.07
N CYS A 48 -0.03 0.95 10.22
CA CYS A 48 -0.53 0.53 8.92
C CYS A 48 -1.59 -0.55 9.15
N ARG A 49 -2.83 -0.25 8.75
CA ARG A 49 -3.96 -1.16 8.89
C ARG A 49 -4.14 -2.04 7.66
N ARG A 50 -3.92 -1.46 6.47
CA ARG A 50 -3.99 -2.15 5.17
C ARG A 50 -3.07 -1.51 4.16
N PHE A 51 -2.58 -2.33 3.25
CA PHE A 51 -1.97 -1.93 1.99
C PHE A 51 -3.05 -2.02 0.91
N ILE A 52 -3.13 -1.02 0.03
CA ILE A 52 -4.14 -0.94 -1.02
C ILE A 52 -3.39 -0.82 -2.35
N SER A 53 -3.58 -1.81 -3.22
CA SER A 53 -3.03 -1.79 -4.57
C SER A 53 -3.69 -0.70 -5.43
N PRO A 54 -3.07 -0.30 -6.56
CA PRO A 54 -3.68 0.61 -7.52
C PRO A 54 -5.05 0.13 -8.05
N THR A 55 -5.27 -1.18 -8.08
CA THR A 55 -6.53 -1.80 -8.51
C THR A 55 -7.58 -1.87 -7.39
N GLY A 56 -7.26 -1.39 -6.18
CA GLY A 56 -8.16 -1.34 -5.02
C GLY A 56 -8.16 -2.59 -4.13
N GLN A 57 -7.43 -3.65 -4.51
CA GLN A 57 -7.27 -4.85 -3.69
C GLN A 57 -6.51 -4.51 -2.40
N GLN A 58 -6.95 -5.07 -1.27
CA GLN A 58 -6.43 -4.74 0.06
C GLN A 58 -5.70 -5.92 0.69
N PHE A 59 -4.59 -5.65 1.37
CA PHE A 59 -3.73 -6.63 2.01
C PHE A 59 -3.46 -6.24 3.46
N LEU A 60 -3.27 -7.25 4.33
CA LEU A 60 -3.06 -7.06 5.77
C LEU A 60 -1.59 -7.14 6.17
N SER A 61 -0.76 -7.81 5.37
CA SER A 61 0.64 -8.05 5.71
C SER A 61 1.57 -7.80 4.52
N CYS A 62 2.84 -7.47 4.82
CA CYS A 62 3.87 -7.36 3.80
C CYS A 62 4.08 -8.68 3.05
N LYS A 63 3.85 -9.83 3.70
CA LYS A 63 3.94 -11.15 3.06
C LYS A 63 2.94 -11.27 1.92
N GLU A 64 1.68 -10.93 2.16
CA GLU A 64 0.64 -10.96 1.13
C GLU A 64 0.95 -9.99 -0.02
N VAL A 65 1.41 -8.78 0.30
CA VAL A 65 1.83 -7.79 -0.71
C VAL A 65 2.98 -8.34 -1.55
N SER A 66 4.00 -8.91 -0.91
CA SER A 66 5.14 -9.53 -1.61
C SER A 66 4.67 -10.65 -2.53
N SER A 67 3.84 -11.59 -2.05
CA SER A 67 3.30 -12.67 -2.88
C SER A 67 2.47 -12.14 -4.06
N PHE A 68 1.68 -11.08 -3.85
CA PHE A 68 0.92 -10.43 -4.91
C PHE A 68 1.83 -9.76 -5.95
N LEU A 69 2.86 -9.03 -5.51
CA LEU A 69 3.80 -8.38 -6.42
C LEU A 69 4.56 -9.44 -7.23
N HIS A 70 5.04 -10.51 -6.60
CA HIS A 70 5.73 -11.59 -7.30
C HIS A 70 4.85 -12.26 -8.36
N SER A 71 3.57 -12.54 -8.06
CA SER A 71 2.67 -13.13 -9.06
C SER A 71 2.31 -12.14 -10.18
N PHE A 72 2.10 -10.87 -9.84
CA PHE A 72 1.78 -9.82 -10.79
C PHE A 72 2.93 -9.55 -11.76
N PHE A 73 4.17 -9.44 -11.27
CA PHE A 73 5.35 -9.26 -12.11
C PHE A 73 5.74 -10.54 -12.84
N GLY A 74 5.59 -11.71 -12.22
CA GLY A 74 5.79 -13.00 -12.89
C GLY A 74 4.87 -13.17 -14.10
N PHE A 75 3.63 -12.69 -14.01
CA PHE A 75 2.69 -12.69 -15.13
C PHE A 75 3.07 -11.71 -16.25
N ASN A 76 3.59 -10.53 -15.92
CA ASN A 76 4.04 -9.56 -16.92
C ASN A 76 5.32 -10.04 -17.65
N ASN A 77 6.18 -10.81 -16.99
CA ASN A 77 7.36 -11.41 -17.64
C ASN A 77 7.00 -12.54 -18.62
N VAL A 78 5.90 -13.28 -18.37
CA VAL A 78 5.42 -14.35 -19.27
C VAL A 78 4.67 -13.80 -20.48
N ARG A 79 4.20 -12.54 -20.42
CA ARG A 79 3.50 -11.87 -21.53
C ARG A 79 4.41 -11.26 -22.60
N GLN A 80 5.72 -11.42 -22.49
CA GLN A 80 6.63 -11.30 -23.63
C GLN A 80 6.98 -12.69 -24.17
N PRO A 81 6.19 -13.26 -25.11
CA PRO A 81 6.77 -14.13 -26.12
C PRO A 81 7.45 -13.26 -27.17
N ASP A 82 8.70 -13.62 -27.46
CA ASP A 82 9.59 -13.06 -28.47
C ASP A 82 8.87 -12.56 -29.73
N GLY A 83 8.96 -11.26 -29.97
CA GLY A 83 8.60 -10.65 -31.23
C GLY A 83 9.79 -9.91 -31.81
N ARG A 84 10.40 -10.51 -32.85
CA ARG A 84 11.53 -10.07 -33.71
C ARG A 84 12.91 -10.48 -33.17
N GLY A 85 13.77 -11.19 -33.89
CA GLY A 85 13.81 -11.54 -35.31
C GLY A 85 15.24 -11.41 -35.80
N VAL A 86 15.80 -12.50 -36.36
CA VAL A 86 16.76 -12.54 -37.49
C VAL A 86 16.48 -13.83 -38.22
#